data_AF-A0A1N7LEQ4-F1
#
_entry.id   AF-A0A1N7LEQ4-F1
#
_cell.length_a   1.000
_cell.length_b   1.000
_cell.length_c   1.000
_cell.angle_alpha   90.00
_cell.angle_beta   90.00
_cell.angle_gamma   90.00
#
_symmetry.space_group_name_H-M   'P 1'
#
loop_
_entity.id
_entity.type
_entity.pdbx_description
1 polymer ?
#
loop_
_entity_poly.entity_id
_entity_poly.type
_entity_poly.pdbx_seq_one_letter_code
_entity_poly.pdbx_strand_id
1 'polypeptide(L)'
;MVNPLHIATGWFRSQVYAPERIKKLSEERLKVCIVCPYAVEKSFLKIREDGEHQEKTKACDLCGCPIQEKTLVESEKCPENLWEK
;
A
#
# COMPACT_ATOMS: atom_id res chain seq x y z
N MET A 1 4.80 8.21 -11.12
CA MET A 1 5.97 7.44 -11.60
C MET A 1 6.39 6.50 -10.50
N VAL A 2 6.64 5.23 -10.83
CA VAL A 2 7.05 4.22 -9.86
C VAL A 2 8.50 4.50 -9.45
N ASN A 3 8.76 4.69 -8.15
CA ASN A 3 10.09 4.92 -7.61
C ASN A 3 10.64 3.62 -6.98
N PRO A 4 11.73 3.04 -7.50
CA PRO A 4 12.32 1.81 -6.94
C PRO A 4 12.67 1.90 -5.45
N LEU A 5 13.08 3.09 -4.98
CA LEU A 5 13.39 3.31 -3.56
C LEU A 5 12.14 3.25 -2.68
N HIS A 6 11.01 3.75 -3.18
CA HIS A 6 9.74 3.66 -2.47
C HIS A 6 9.25 2.23 -2.38
N ILE A 7 9.42 1.45 -3.45
CA ILE A 7 9.12 0.01 -3.43
C ILE A 7 9.94 -0.65 -2.32
N ALA A 8 11.28 -0.56 -2.37
CA ALA A 8 12.14 -1.18 -1.36
C ALA A 8 11.79 -0.75 0.07
N THR A 9 11.49 0.55 0.27
CA THR A 9 11.10 1.10 1.57
C THR A 9 9.77 0.53 2.06
N GLY A 10 8.76 0.45 1.18
CA GLY A 10 7.45 -0.10 1.52
C GLY A 10 7.53 -1.58 1.92
N TRP A 11 8.31 -2.37 1.16
CA TRP A 11 8.54 -3.78 1.47
C TRP A 11 9.30 -3.98 2.78
N PHE A 12 10.37 -3.21 3.00
CA PHE A 12 11.11 -3.24 4.27
C PHE A 12 10.22 -2.90 5.47
N ARG A 13 9.39 -1.86 5.35
CA ARG A 13 8.48 -1.42 6.43
C ARG A 13 7.37 -2.44 6.71
N SER A 14 6.90 -3.13 5.67
CA SER A 14 5.88 -4.18 5.76
C SER A 14 6.41 -5.45 6.42
N GLN A 15 7.68 -5.81 6.19
CA GLN A 15 8.26 -7.08 6.66
C GLN A 15 9.13 -6.97 7.92
N VAL A 16 9.85 -5.87 8.11
CA VAL A 16 10.89 -5.75 9.14
C VAL A 16 10.41 -4.83 10.26
N TYR A 17 10.24 -3.55 9.97
CA TYR A 17 9.91 -2.55 10.99
C TYR A 17 9.29 -1.29 10.38
N ALA A 18 8.21 -0.83 10.98
CA ALA A 18 7.63 0.48 10.73
C ALA A 18 7.44 1.23 12.06
N PRO A 19 7.89 2.50 12.17
CA PRO A 19 7.64 3.31 13.36
C PRO A 19 6.13 3.62 13.49
N GLU A 20 5.66 3.84 14.72
CA GLU A 20 4.23 4.01 15.01
C GLU A 20 3.57 5.12 14.19
N ARG A 21 4.27 6.24 13.98
CA ARG A 21 3.80 7.36 13.14
C ARG A 21 3.44 6.91 11.72
N ILE A 22 4.22 6.01 11.14
CA ILE A 22 4.05 5.51 9.79
C ILE A 22 2.96 4.46 9.74
N LYS A 23 2.81 3.65 10.80
CA LYS A 23 1.68 2.71 10.92
C LYS A 23 0.35 3.47 10.93
N LYS A 24 0.23 4.51 11.76
CA LYS A 24 -0.96 5.38 11.80
C LYS A 24 -1.26 6.02 10.45
N LEU A 25 -0.25 6.63 9.82
CA LEU A 25 -0.38 7.19 8.47
C LEU A 25 -0.83 6.13 7.45
N SER A 26 -0.26 4.92 7.54
CA SER A 26 -0.61 3.82 6.66
C SER A 26 -2.05 3.38 6.87
N GLU A 27 -2.52 3.23 8.11
CA GLU A 27 -3.90 2.86 8.43
C GLU A 27 -4.91 3.87 7.86
N GLU A 28 -4.64 5.17 7.98
CA GLU A 28 -5.48 6.22 7.41
C GLU A 28 -5.56 6.13 5.88
N ARG A 29 -4.40 6.02 5.23
CA ARG A 29 -4.33 5.90 3.76
C ARG A 29 -4.92 4.58 3.26
N LEU A 30 -4.76 3.49 4.02
CA LEU A 30 -5.23 2.16 3.66
C LEU A 30 -6.76 2.09 3.65
N LYS A 31 -7.44 2.75 4.62
CA LYS A 31 -8.90 2.90 4.62
C LYS A 31 -9.41 3.51 3.31
N VAL A 32 -8.69 4.49 2.77
CA VAL A 32 -9.01 5.11 1.47
C VAL A 32 -8.71 4.14 0.32
N CYS A 33 -7.55 3.49 0.34
CA CYS A 33 -7.14 2.56 -0.71
C CYS A 33 -8.06 1.33 -0.83
N ILE A 34 -8.55 0.77 0.27
CA ILE A 34 -9.37 -0.45 0.27
C ILE A 34 -10.69 -0.27 -0.48
N VAL A 35 -11.29 0.93 -0.37
CA VAL A 35 -12.57 1.29 -1.02
C VAL A 35 -12.37 2.01 -2.36
N CYS A 36 -11.12 2.20 -2.78
CA CYS A 36 -10.78 2.89 -4.01
C CYS A 36 -11.22 2.06 -5.23
N PRO A 37 -11.87 2.65 -6.26
CA PRO A 37 -12.28 1.92 -7.46
C PRO A 37 -11.09 1.34 -8.24
N TYR A 38 -9.88 1.85 -7.99
CA TYR A 38 -8.64 1.39 -8.61
C TYR A 38 -7.91 0.31 -7.79
N ALA A 39 -8.47 -0.17 -6.67
CA ALA A 39 -7.88 -1.24 -5.89
C ALA A 39 -8.31 -2.60 -6.45
N VAL A 40 -7.38 -3.26 -7.14
CA VAL A 40 -7.60 -4.53 -7.84
C VAL A 40 -6.80 -5.65 -7.21
N GLU A 41 -7.36 -6.84 -7.16
CA GLU A 41 -6.60 -8.02 -6.72
C GLU A 41 -5.62 -8.46 -7.80
N LYS A 42 -4.37 -8.74 -7.42
CA LYS A 42 -3.36 -9.25 -8.35
C LYS A 42 -2.92 -10.65 -7.91
N SER A 43 -2.83 -11.56 -8.89
CA SER A 43 -2.48 -12.97 -8.67
C SER A 43 -1.12 -13.16 -7.99
N PHE A 44 -0.13 -12.31 -8.27
CA PHE A 44 1.19 -12.38 -7.64
C PHE A 44 1.18 -12.01 -6.14
N LEU A 45 0.12 -11.35 -5.65
CA LEU A 45 -0.04 -11.02 -4.23
C LEU A 45 -0.81 -12.10 -3.45
N LYS A 46 -1.48 -13.03 -4.15
CA LYS A 46 -2.23 -14.13 -3.53
C LYS A 46 -1.36 -15.14 -2.78
N ILE A 47 -0.07 -15.19 -3.09
CA ILE A 47 0.91 -16.03 -2.38
C ILE A 47 1.02 -15.61 -0.89
N ARG A 48 0.58 -14.39 -0.56
CA ARG A 48 0.63 -13.79 0.77
C ARG A 48 -0.71 -13.88 1.54
N GLU A 49 -1.66 -14.71 1.07
CA GLU A 49 -2.93 -14.99 1.76
C GLU A 49 -2.69 -15.80 3.04
N ASP A 50 -2.24 -15.13 4.09
CA ASP A 50 -2.55 -15.54 5.45
C ASP A 50 -3.92 -14.90 5.73
N GLY A 51 -4.99 -15.72 5.79
CA GLY A 51 -6.41 -15.34 5.67
C GLY A 51 -7.00 -14.24 6.57
N GLU A 52 -6.15 -13.52 7.30
CA GLU A 52 -6.46 -12.42 8.21
C GLU A 52 -6.29 -11.03 7.56
N HIS A 53 -5.60 -10.89 6.42
CA HIS A 53 -5.32 -9.58 5.81
C HIS A 53 -5.61 -9.51 4.30
N GLN A 54 -6.90 -9.36 3.93
CA GLN A 54 -7.33 -9.25 2.53
C GLN A 54 -6.81 -8.00 1.80
N GLU A 55 -6.37 -6.96 2.52
CA GLU A 55 -5.75 -5.80 1.87
C GLU A 55 -4.38 -6.12 1.24
N LYS A 56 -3.73 -7.21 1.66
CA LYS A 56 -2.41 -7.63 1.14
C LYS A 56 -2.47 -8.19 -0.26
N THR A 57 -3.65 -8.59 -0.73
CA THR A 57 -3.86 -9.13 -2.08
C THR A 57 -4.15 -8.04 -3.12
N LYS A 58 -4.41 -6.80 -2.66
CA LYS A 58 -4.80 -5.67 -3.50
C LYS A 58 -3.61 -4.81 -3.92
N ALA A 59 -3.64 -4.35 -5.16
CA ALA A 59 -2.74 -3.36 -5.73
C ALA A 59 -3.52 -2.20 -6.35
N CYS A 60 -2.87 -1.05 -6.46
CA CYS A 60 -3.43 0.10 -7.17
C CYS A 60 -3.24 -0.09 -8.68
N ASP A 61 -4.31 -0.07 -9.47
CA ASP A 61 -4.24 -0.30 -10.92
C ASP A 61 -3.54 0.85 -11.68
N LEU A 62 -3.57 2.07 -11.12
CA LEU A 62 -2.93 3.25 -11.71
C LEU A 62 -1.41 3.26 -11.58
N CYS A 63 -0.86 2.75 -10.47
CA CYS A 63 0.58 2.76 -10.21
C CYS A 63 1.21 1.37 -10.09
N GLY A 64 0.42 0.30 -10.10
CA GLY A 64 0.86 -1.09 -9.98
C GLY A 64 1.37 -1.51 -8.59
N CYS A 65 1.50 -0.58 -7.65
CA CYS A 65 2.05 -0.89 -6.32
C CYS A 65 1.00 -1.60 -5.43
N PRO A 66 1.42 -2.59 -4.62
CA PRO A 66 0.60 -3.17 -3.55
C PRO A 66 0.14 -2.08 -2.59
N ILE A 67 -1.14 -2.07 -2.21
CA ILE A 67 -1.70 -0.95 -1.45
C ILE A 67 -1.08 -0.83 -0.06
N GLN A 68 -0.76 -1.96 0.60
CA GLN A 68 -0.17 -1.96 1.94
C GLN A 68 1.24 -1.36 1.95
N GLU A 69 2.13 -1.85 1.09
CA GLU A 69 3.50 -1.37 0.99
C GLU A 69 3.54 0.11 0.58
N LYS A 70 2.62 0.51 -0.31
CA LYS A 70 2.52 1.88 -0.80
C LYS A 70 2.14 2.86 0.32
N THR A 71 1.19 2.51 1.19
CA THR A 71 0.73 3.41 2.26
C THR A 71 1.77 3.58 3.37
N LEU A 72 2.69 2.64 3.51
CA LEU A 72 3.81 2.69 4.46
C LEU A 72 4.93 3.66 4.07
N VAL A 73 4.92 4.22 2.86
CA VAL A 73 5.96 5.16 2.39
C VAL A 73 5.45 6.60 2.54
N GLU A 74 6.08 7.37 3.42
CA GLU A 74 5.65 8.74 3.74
C GLU A 74 5.68 9.68 2.53
N SER A 75 6.75 9.58 1.73
CA SER A 75 6.98 10.37 0.51
C SER A 75 6.18 9.92 -0.70
N GLU A 76 5.42 8.83 -0.58
CA GLU A 76 4.58 8.32 -1.67
C GLU A 76 3.32 9.17 -1.83
N LYS A 77 2.80 9.21 -3.06
CA LYS A 77 1.61 10.00 -3.40
C LYS A 77 0.52 9.15 -4.04
N CYS A 78 -0.73 9.55 -3.84
CA CYS A 78 -1.83 8.98 -4.57
C CYS A 78 -1.88 9.63 -5.97
N PRO A 79 -1.93 8.85 -7.08
CA PRO A 79 -2.09 9.41 -8.42
C PRO A 79 -3.32 10.32 -8.55
N GLU A 80 -4.38 10.00 -7.82
CA GLU A 80 -5.65 10.74 -7.79
C GLU A 80 -5.74 11.70 -6.58
N ASN A 81 -4.65 11.89 -5.84
CA ASN A 81 -4.58 12.72 -4.61
C ASN A 81 -5.66 12.41 -3.56
N LEU A 82 -6.17 11.18 -3.52
CA LEU A 82 -7.26 10.78 -2.60
C LEU A 82 -6.85 10.74 -1.12
N TRP A 83 -5.56 10.88 -0.82
CA TRP A 83 -5.03 10.85 0.55
C TRP A 83 -4.98 12.23 1.22
N GLU A 84 -5.06 13.32 0.46
CA GLU A 84 -4.87 14.70 0.95
C GLU A 84 -6.22 15.40 1.21
N LYS A 85 -7.21 14.65 1.72
CA LYS A 85 -8.52 15.21 2.09
C LYS A 85 -8.53 15.83 3.47
#